data_AF-A0A1G2VT54-F1
#
_entry.id   AF-A0A1G2VT54-F1
#
_cell.length_a   1.000
_cell.length_b   1.000
_cell.length_c   1.000
_cell.angle_alpha   90.00
_cell.angle_beta   90.00
_cell.angle_gamma   90.00
#
_symmetry.space_group_name_H-M   'P 1'
#
loop_
_entity.id
_entity.type
_entity.pdbx_description
1 polymer ?
#
loop_
_entity_poly.entity_id
_entity_poly.type
_entity_poly.pdbx_seq_one_letter_code
_entity_poly.pdbx_strand_id
1 'polypeptide(L)' 'MKMVNEKTEEAKIKIRGIREEAWNEIQKQEKDGEISEDEKFKAKEDLQKLIDEGQRTLLAMAEKKQTEIES' A
#
# COMPACT_ATOMS: atom_id res chain seq x y z
N MET A 1 23.21 -4.32 0.37
CA MET A 1 22.17 -5.38 0.37
C MET A 1 21.35 -5.47 1.67
N LYS A 2 21.89 -5.94 2.81
CA LYS A 2 21.09 -6.18 4.04
C LYS A 2 20.18 -5.01 4.46
N MET A 3 20.74 -3.80 4.55
CA MET A 3 19.98 -2.60 4.95
C MET A 3 18.88 -2.21 3.94
N VAL A 4 19.07 -2.45 2.64
CA VAL A 4 18.04 -2.19 1.61
C VAL A 4 16.88 -3.16 1.79
N ASN A 5 17.18 -4.43 2.03
CA ASN A 5 16.17 -5.46 2.24
C ASN A 5 15.37 -5.19 3.52
N GLU A 6 16.03 -4.87 4.64
CA GLU A 6 15.36 -4.52 5.90
C GLU A 6 14.40 -3.34 5.72
N LYS A 7 14.85 -2.24 5.11
CA LYS A 7 13.99 -1.08 4.87
C LYS A 7 12.84 -1.37 3.91
N THR A 8 13.05 -2.24 2.93
CA THR A 8 12.01 -2.65 1.98
C THR A 8 10.93 -3.46 2.68
N GLU A 9 11.30 -4.38 3.57
CA GLU A 9 10.33 -5.16 4.36
C GLU A 9 9.56 -4.28 5.37
N GLU A 10 10.24 -3.36 6.05
CA GLU A 10 9.56 -2.37 6.91
C GLU A 10 8.53 -1.53 6.13
N ALA A 11 8.89 -1.08 4.93
CA ALA A 11 7.98 -0.33 4.07
C ALA A 11 6.78 -1.18 3.62
N LYS A 12 6.99 -2.46 3.26
CA LYS A 12 5.89 -3.38 2.93
C LYS A 12 4.93 -3.59 4.10
N ILE A 13 5.46 -3.72 5.32
CA ILE A 13 4.63 -3.85 6.54
C ILE A 13 3.79 -2.58 6.72
N LYS A 14 4.38 -1.40 6.58
CA LYS A 14 3.65 -0.12 6.68
C LYS A 14 2.57 0.02 5.61
N ILE A 15 2.86 -0.34 4.36
CA ILE A 15 1.87 -0.33 3.26
C ILE A 15 0.68 -1.25 3.61
N ARG A 16 0.94 -2.43 4.17
CA ARG A 16 -0.12 -3.34 4.60
C ARG A 16 -0.98 -2.73 5.73
N GLY A 17 -0.34 -2.11 6.72
CA GLY A 17 -1.05 -1.43 7.82
C GLY A 17 -1.96 -0.30 7.32
N ILE A 18 -1.43 0.59 6.47
CA ILE A 18 -2.20 1.70 5.88
C ILE A 18 -3.39 1.18 5.07
N ARG A 19 -3.20 0.10 4.30
CA ARG A 19 -4.29 -0.53 3.55
C ARG A 19 -5.39 -1.05 4.48
N GLU A 20 -5.01 -1.72 5.57
CA GLU A 20 -5.97 -2.26 6.54
C GLU A 20 -6.74 -1.13 7.25
N GLU A 21 -6.06 -0.07 7.66
CA GLU A 21 -6.67 1.13 8.24
C GLU A 21 -7.67 1.78 7.26
N ALA A 22 -7.25 2.04 6.02
CA ALA A 22 -8.11 2.64 5.00
C ALA A 22 -9.31 1.75 4.67
N TRP A 23 -9.11 0.43 4.60
CA TRP A 23 -10.21 -0.51 4.34
C TRP A 23 -11.22 -0.59 5.50
N ASN A 24 -10.74 -0.50 6.74
CA ASN A 24 -11.61 -0.44 7.91
C ASN A 24 -12.42 0.87 7.93
N GLU A 25 -11.81 1.99 7.57
CA GLU A 25 -12.49 3.28 7.47
C GLU A 25 -13.58 3.26 6.39
N ILE A 26 -13.28 2.76 5.18
CA ILE A 26 -14.27 2.62 4.11
C ILE A 26 -15.46 1.75 4.56
N GLN A 27 -15.20 0.62 5.23
CA GLN A 27 -16.26 -0.23 5.76
C GLN A 27 -17.08 0.46 6.85
N LYS A 28 -16.45 1.31 7.65
CA LYS A 28 -17.13 2.06 8.70
C LYS A 28 -18.05 3.12 8.10
N GLN A 29 -17.57 3.88 7.11
CA GLN A 29 -18.37 4.89 6.39
C GLN A 29 -19.63 4.27 5.77
N GLU A 30 -19.53 3.07 5.20
CA GLU A 30 -20.70 2.37 4.66
C GLU A 30 -21.69 1.95 5.76
N LYS A 31 -21.20 1.42 6.89
CA LYS A 31 -22.05 1.06 8.04
C LYS A 31 -22.73 2.28 8.68
N ASP A 32 -22.04 3.41 8.69
CA ASP A 32 -22.54 4.69 9.22
C ASP A 32 -23.50 5.37 8.22
N GLY A 33 -23.66 4.81 7.01
CA GLY A 33 -24.55 5.31 5.96
C GLY A 33 -24.00 6.54 5.22
N GLU A 34 -22.72 6.84 5.37
CA GLU A 34 -22.04 7.96 4.71
C GLU A 34 -21.75 7.68 3.24
N ILE A 35 -21.57 6.40 2.88
CA ILE A 35 -21.41 5.92 1.51
C ILE A 35 -22.30 4.72 1.24
N SER A 36 -22.70 4.54 -0.02
CA SER A 36 -23.41 3.36 -0.48
C SER A 36 -22.50 2.13 -0.62
N GLU A 37 -23.10 0.95 -0.72
CA GLU A 37 -22.38 -0.31 -0.98
C GLU A 37 -21.60 -0.24 -2.32
N ASP A 38 -22.20 0.35 -3.36
CA ASP A 38 -21.53 0.55 -4.67
C ASP A 38 -20.30 1.45 -4.55
N GLU A 39 -20.38 2.52 -3.75
CA GLU A 39 -19.24 3.43 -3.50
C GLU A 39 -18.13 2.74 -2.70
N LYS A 40 -18.48 1.91 -1.71
CA LYS A 40 -17.52 1.07 -0.98
C LYS A 40 -16.76 0.13 -1.91
N PHE A 41 -17.43 -0.50 -2.88
CA PHE A 41 -16.75 -1.37 -3.84
C PHE A 41 -15.81 -0.60 -4.75
N LYS A 42 -16.20 0.58 -5.26
CA LYS A 42 -15.31 1.46 -6.03
C LYS A 42 -14.10 1.92 -5.21
N ALA A 43 -14.33 2.37 -3.98
CA ALA A 43 -13.27 2.80 -3.07
C ALA A 43 -12.28 1.66 -2.77
N LYS A 44 -12.76 0.42 -2.68
CA LYS A 44 -11.90 -0.77 -2.55
C LYS A 44 -11.01 -0.98 -3.77
N GLU A 45 -11.56 -0.86 -4.98
CA GLU A 45 -10.77 -1.01 -6.21
C GLU A 45 -9.70 0.08 -6.33
N ASP A 46 -10.06 1.32 -6.01
CA ASP A 46 -9.11 2.42 -6.05
C ASP A 46 -8.04 2.30 -4.97
N LEU A 47 -8.42 1.87 -3.76
CA LEU A 47 -7.46 1.51 -2.72
C LEU A 47 -6.49 0.43 -3.21
N GLN A 48 -6.97 -0.61 -3.87
CA GLN A 48 -6.10 -1.67 -4.41
C GLN A 48 -5.12 -1.13 -5.45
N LYS A 49 -5.57 -0.28 -6.38
CA LYS A 49 -4.70 0.35 -7.39
C LYS A 49 -3.59 1.18 -6.73
N LEU A 50 -3.93 1.99 -5.72
CA LEU A 50 -2.95 2.81 -4.99
C LEU A 50 -1.90 1.96 -4.27
N ILE A 51 -2.33 0.84 -3.65
CA ILE A 51 -1.42 -0.09 -3.00
C ILE A 51 -0.49 -0.76 -4.01
N ASP A 52 -1.01 -1.20 -5.14
CA ASP A 52 -0.22 -1.84 -6.20
C ASP A 52 0.83 -0.87 -6.77
N GLU A 53 0.46 0.39 -6.99
CA GLU A 53 1.37 1.44 -7.44
C GLU A 53 2.46 1.75 -6.40
N GLY A 54 2.07 1.87 -5.13
CA GLY A 54 3.02 2.05 -4.03
C GLY A 54 4.02 0.90 -3.89
N GLN A 55 3.54 -0.34 -4.05
CA GLN A 55 4.40 -1.53 -4.03
C GLN A 55 5.37 -1.56 -5.22
N ARG A 56 4.90 -1.25 -6.44
CA ARG A 56 5.77 -1.19 -7.62
C ARG A 56 6.87 -0.14 -7.45
N THR A 57 6.49 1.05 -6.97
CA THR A 57 7.44 2.14 -6.74
C THR A 57 8.48 1.77 -5.69
N LEU A 58 8.06 1.14 -4.59
CA LEU A 58 8.96 0.66 -3.54
C LEU A 58 9.98 -0.35 -4.09
N LEU A 59 9.52 -1.33 -4.88
CA LEU A 59 10.40 -2.35 -5.46
C LEU A 59 11.40 -1.74 -6.46
N ALA A 60 10.95 -0.83 -7.33
CA ALA A 60 11.82 -0.14 -8.27
C ALA A 60 12.89 0.71 -7.55
N MET A 61 12.52 1.39 -6.46
CA MET A 61 13.47 2.13 -5.63
C MET A 61 14.49 1.20 -4.95
N ALA A 62 14.04 0.05 -4.43
CA ALA A 62 14.91 -0.93 -3.79
C ALA A 62 15.92 -1.51 -4.79
N GLU A 63 15.46 -1.88 -5.99
CA GLU A 63 16.30 -2.39 -7.07
C GLU A 63 17.36 -1.37 -7.48
N LYS A 64 16.95 -0.13 -7.78
CA LYS A 64 17.89 0.96 -8.11
C LYS A 64 18.94 1.15 -7.01
N LYS A 65 18.52 1.16 -5.75
CA LYS A 65 19.44 1.35 -4.62
C LYS A 65 20.39 0.17 -4.45
N GLN A 66 19.94 -1.04 -4.77
CA GLN A 66 20.77 -2.22 -4.74
C GLN A 66 21.86 -2.16 -5.82
N THR A 67 21.51 -1.81 -7.06
CA THR A 67 22.48 -1.61 -8.15
C THR A 67 23.51 -0.52 -7.81
N GLU A 68 23.09 0.60 -7.21
CA GLU A 68 24.00 1.67 -6.76
C GLU A 68 24.99 1.22 -5.66
N ILE A 69 24.64 0.22 -4.84
CA ILE A 69 25.51 -0.29 -3.77
C ILE A 69 26.44 -1.39 -4.28
N GLU A 70 26.04 -2.11 -5.33
CA GLU A 70 26.85 -3.15 -5.97
C GLU A 70 27.86 -2.59 -6.98
N SER A 71 27.64 -1.36 -7.46
CA SER A 71 28.56 -0.61 -8.34
C SER A 71 29.61 0.15 -7.55
#